data_AF-A0A223AQX2-F1
#
_entry.id   AF-A0A223AQX2-F1
#
_cell.length_a   1.000
_cell.length_b   1.000
_cell.length_c   1.000
_cell.angle_alpha   90.00
_cell.angle_beta   90.00
_cell.angle_gamma   90.00
#
_symmetry.space_group_name_H-M   'P 1'
#
loop_
_entity.id
_entity.type
_entity.pdbx_description
1 polymer ?
#
loop_
_entity_poly.entity_id
_entity_poly.type
_entity_poly.pdbx_seq_one_letter_code
_entity_poly.pdbx_strand_id
1 'polypeptide(L)'
;MKNLTEEQIRGKLREFESKHDELEYMRCKIGNQIDDEHYFASDSMRLNEQARHELCNHDDTELISIIDDTYDSLGMARMQNSSDDDEVRNEVQRQHRRLFSEEDRLYQQLIITREAKELENKGR
;
A
#
# COMPACT_ATOMS: atom_id res chain seq x y z
N MET A 1 3.31 31.79 10.86
CA MET A 1 4.17 30.58 10.94
C MET A 1 5.59 31.03 11.20
N LYS A 2 6.34 30.38 12.09
CA LYS A 2 7.78 30.66 12.24
C LYS A 2 8.48 30.30 10.93
N ASN A 3 9.29 31.21 10.39
CA ASN A 3 10.11 30.94 9.21
C ASN A 3 11.17 29.90 9.60
N LEU A 4 11.19 28.77 8.88
CA LEU A 4 12.23 27.75 9.02
C LEU A 4 13.54 28.27 8.41
N THR A 5 14.67 27.91 8.99
CA THR A 5 15.97 28.16 8.37
C THR A 5 16.19 27.23 7.18
N GLU A 6 17.06 27.59 6.23
CA GLU A 6 17.39 26.73 5.09
C GLU A 6 17.86 25.33 5.53
N GLU A 7 18.63 25.26 6.62
CA GLU A 7 19.09 23.99 7.19
C GLU A 7 17.94 23.15 7.77
N GLN A 8 16.96 23.78 8.42
CA GLN A 8 15.75 23.12 8.91
C GLN A 8 14.87 22.62 7.75
N ILE A 9 14.74 23.39 6.67
CA ILE A 9 13.98 22.99 5.49
C ILE A 9 14.64 21.78 4.82
N ARG A 10 15.96 21.82 4.61
CA ARG A 10 16.73 20.68 4.06
C ARG A 10 16.68 19.45 4.95
N GLY A 11 16.68 19.63 6.27
CA GLY A 11 16.48 18.55 7.23
C GLY A 11 15.15 17.83 7.01
N LYS A 12 14.05 18.60 6.91
CA LYS A 12 12.72 18.06 6.67
C LYS A 12 12.57 17.35 5.31
N LEU A 13 13.19 17.88 4.26
CA LEU A 13 13.15 17.23 2.94
C LEU A 13 13.81 15.85 2.96
N ARG A 14 14.95 15.69 3.67
CA ARG A 14 15.57 14.36 3.86
C ARG A 14 14.70 13.40 4.69
N GLU A 15 13.99 13.92 5.69
CA GLU A 15 13.01 13.09 6.44
C GLU A 15 11.86 12.61 5.55
N PHE A 16 11.47 13.39 4.55
CA PHE A 16 10.43 13.02 3.60
C PHE A 16 10.89 11.94 2.60
N GLU A 17 12.14 12.01 2.13
CA GLU A 17 12.75 10.94 1.33
C GLU A 17 12.69 9.58 2.07
N SER A 18 13.10 9.55 3.34
CA SER A 18 13.01 8.33 4.17
C SER A 18 11.57 7.83 4.34
N LYS A 19 10.60 8.74 4.46
CA LYS A 19 9.17 8.36 4.58
C LYS A 19 8.61 7.82 3.28
N HIS A 20 9.07 8.32 2.13
CA HIS A 20 8.71 7.77 0.83
C HIS A 20 9.21 6.33 0.68
N ASP A 21 10.45 6.04 1.09
CA ASP A 21 11.01 4.69 1.08
C ASP A 21 10.26 3.75 2.05
N GLU A 22 9.91 4.23 3.25
CA GLU A 22 9.12 3.47 4.22
C GLU A 22 7.72 3.13 3.70
N LEU A 23 7.03 4.09 3.07
CA LEU A 23 5.71 3.87 2.48
C LEU A 23 5.76 2.85 1.33
N GLU A 24 6.78 2.94 0.49
CA GLU A 24 6.99 1.99 -0.61
C GLU A 24 7.31 0.59 -0.10
N TYR A 25 8.17 0.49 0.92
CA TYR A 25 8.47 -0.77 1.59
C TYR A 25 7.21 -1.42 2.18
N MET A 26 6.39 -0.64 2.88
CA MET A 26 5.13 -1.12 3.46
C MET A 26 4.15 -1.59 2.38
N ARG A 27 4.04 -0.85 1.26
CA ARG A 27 3.22 -1.25 0.11
C ARG A 27 3.66 -2.61 -0.43
N CYS A 28 4.95 -2.77 -0.69
CA CYS A 28 5.50 -4.02 -1.22
C CYS A 28 5.34 -5.19 -0.24
N LYS A 29 5.57 -4.97 1.06
CA LYS A 29 5.42 -6.01 2.08
C LYS A 29 3.98 -6.52 2.18
N ILE A 30 3.01 -5.61 2.21
CA ILE A 30 1.59 -5.97 2.33
C ILE A 30 1.08 -6.58 1.02
N GLY A 31 1.45 -6.02 -0.14
CA GLY A 31 1.10 -6.59 -1.45
C GLY A 31 1.59 -8.04 -1.59
N ASN A 32 2.84 -8.32 -1.21
CA ASN A 32 3.37 -9.68 -1.24
C ASN A 32 2.61 -10.65 -0.32
N GLN A 33 2.18 -10.21 0.87
CA GLN A 33 1.38 -11.04 1.78
C GLN A 33 0.00 -11.35 1.21
N ILE A 34 -0.63 -10.35 0.59
CA ILE A 34 -1.93 -10.51 -0.06
C ILE A 34 -1.83 -11.45 -1.26
N ASP A 35 -0.77 -11.32 -2.06
CA ASP A 35 -0.50 -12.20 -3.20
C ASP A 35 -0.29 -13.67 -2.75
N ASP A 36 0.48 -13.90 -1.70
CA ASP A 36 0.70 -15.24 -1.11
C ASP A 36 -0.62 -15.87 -0.64
N GLU A 37 -1.45 -15.11 0.05
CA GLU A 37 -2.76 -15.58 0.51
C GLU A 37 -3.75 -15.81 -0.65
N HIS A 38 -3.73 -14.94 -1.67
CA HIS A 38 -4.55 -15.13 -2.87
C HIS A 38 -4.13 -16.39 -3.63
N TYR A 39 -2.82 -16.66 -3.72
CA TYR A 39 -2.31 -17.89 -4.30
C TYR A 39 -2.76 -19.12 -3.50
N PHE A 40 -2.62 -19.09 -2.16
CA PHE A 40 -3.08 -20.16 -1.28
C PHE A 40 -4.59 -20.43 -1.42
N ALA A 41 -5.42 -19.39 -1.42
CA ALA A 41 -6.86 -19.53 -1.58
C ALA A 41 -7.22 -20.12 -2.95
N SER A 42 -6.58 -19.65 -4.02
CA SER A 42 -6.81 -20.14 -5.38
C SER A 42 -6.42 -21.61 -5.53
N ASP A 43 -5.27 -22.02 -4.98
CA ASP A 43 -4.79 -23.40 -5.08
C ASP A 43 -5.65 -24.34 -4.20
N SER A 44 -6.10 -23.87 -3.04
CA SER A 44 -7.03 -24.60 -2.17
C SER A 44 -8.41 -24.78 -2.82
N MET A 45 -8.94 -23.75 -3.50
CA MET A 45 -10.19 -23.87 -4.27
C MET A 45 -10.07 -24.88 -5.41
N ARG A 46 -8.91 -24.92 -6.09
CA ARG A 46 -8.62 -25.92 -7.13
C ARG A 46 -8.59 -27.34 -6.56
N LEU A 47 -7.98 -27.54 -5.40
CA LEU A 47 -7.96 -28.84 -4.71
C LEU A 47 -9.36 -29.26 -4.22
N ASN A 48 -10.16 -28.32 -3.71
CA ASN A 48 -11.55 -28.58 -3.34
C ASN A 48 -12.40 -29.02 -4.53
N GLU A 49 -12.26 -28.37 -5.69
CA GLU A 49 -12.96 -28.77 -6.91
C GLU A 49 -12.57 -30.19 -7.35
N GLN A 50 -11.28 -30.55 -7.22
CA GLN A 50 -10.81 -31.90 -7.50
C GLN A 50 -11.42 -32.94 -6.54
N ALA A 51 -11.40 -32.66 -5.23
CA ALA A 51 -11.99 -33.54 -4.22
C ALA A 51 -13.51 -33.70 -4.40
N ARG A 52 -14.21 -32.62 -4.77
CA ARG A 52 -15.63 -32.64 -5.10
C ARG A 52 -15.93 -33.57 -6.28
N HIS A 53 -15.16 -33.47 -7.36
CA HIS A 53 -15.31 -34.36 -8.51
C HIS A 53 -15.09 -35.83 -8.16
N GLU A 54 -14.13 -36.13 -7.28
CA GLU A 54 -13.88 -37.49 -6.80
C GLU A 54 -15.04 -38.04 -5.96
N LEU A 55 -15.59 -37.23 -5.06
CA LEU A 55 -16.69 -37.61 -4.16
C LEU A 55 -18.05 -37.70 -4.85
N CYS A 56 -18.28 -36.94 -5.92
CA CYS A 56 -19.46 -37.11 -6.78
C CYS A 56 -19.56 -38.53 -7.36
N ASN A 57 -18.45 -39.27 -7.49
CA ASN A 57 -18.48 -40.67 -7.92
C ASN A 57 -18.84 -41.65 -6.77
N HIS A 58 -18.99 -41.15 -5.55
CA HIS A 58 -19.24 -41.94 -4.33
C HIS A 58 -20.56 -41.58 -3.63
N ASP A 59 -21.36 -40.65 -4.19
CA ASP A 59 -22.66 -40.19 -3.65
C ASP A 59 -22.61 -39.70 -2.17
N ASP A 60 -21.44 -39.26 -1.72
CA ASP A 60 -21.21 -38.86 -0.32
C ASP A 60 -21.60 -37.39 -0.07
N THR A 61 -22.91 -37.17 -0.03
CA THR A 61 -23.56 -35.84 0.03
C THR A 61 -23.17 -34.99 1.23
N GLU A 62 -22.79 -35.58 2.38
CA GLU A 62 -22.34 -34.85 3.56
C GLU A 62 -20.94 -34.25 3.34
N LEU A 63 -20.02 -35.02 2.76
CA LEU A 63 -18.69 -34.53 2.41
C LEU A 63 -18.73 -33.50 1.29
N ILE A 64 -19.62 -33.66 0.31
CA ILE A 64 -19.83 -32.67 -0.76
C ILE A 64 -20.30 -31.33 -0.18
N SER A 65 -21.23 -31.33 0.79
CA SER A 65 -21.68 -30.11 1.45
C SER A 65 -20.55 -29.38 2.19
N ILE A 66 -19.68 -30.11 2.89
CA ILE A 66 -18.53 -29.53 3.60
C ILE A 66 -17.53 -28.91 2.62
N ILE A 67 -17.32 -29.53 1.46
CA ILE A 67 -16.42 -29.00 0.43
C ILE A 67 -17.01 -27.74 -0.20
N ASP A 68 -18.31 -27.70 -0.48
CA ASP A 68 -18.99 -26.52 -1.00
C ASP A 68 -18.91 -25.35 -0.01
N ASP A 69 -19.15 -25.57 1.29
CA ASP A 69 -18.99 -24.54 2.34
C ASP A 69 -17.54 -24.02 2.44
N THR A 70 -16.56 -24.91 2.26
CA THR A 70 -15.14 -24.56 2.28
C THR A 70 -14.77 -23.74 1.05
N TYR A 71 -15.29 -24.10 -0.13
CA TYR A 71 -15.09 -23.37 -1.38
C TYR A 71 -15.64 -21.95 -1.30
N ASP A 72 -16.86 -21.79 -0.77
CA ASP A 72 -17.49 -20.48 -0.57
C ASP A 72 -16.69 -19.61 0.42
N SER A 73 -16.22 -20.20 1.52
CA SER A 73 -15.38 -19.51 2.50
C SER A 73 -14.06 -19.00 1.89
N LEU A 74 -13.41 -19.83 1.07
CA LEU A 74 -12.19 -19.46 0.34
C LEU A 74 -12.46 -18.37 -0.71
N GLY A 75 -13.62 -18.43 -1.38
CA GLY A 75 -14.07 -17.40 -2.32
C GLY A 75 -14.26 -16.04 -1.65
N MET A 76 -14.88 -16.01 -0.46
CA MET A 76 -15.04 -14.79 0.34
C MET A 76 -13.69 -14.22 0.80
N ALA A 77 -12.78 -15.07 1.29
CA ALA A 77 -11.43 -14.66 1.68
C ALA A 77 -10.65 -14.06 0.49
N ARG A 78 -10.74 -14.68 -0.67
CA ARG A 78 -10.09 -14.18 -1.90
C ARG A 78 -10.62 -12.81 -2.33
N MET A 79 -11.93 -12.58 -2.24
CA MET A 79 -12.52 -11.27 -2.54
C MET A 79 -12.10 -10.19 -1.54
N GLN A 80 -12.03 -10.55 -0.25
CA GLN A 80 -11.56 -9.64 0.80
C GLN A 80 -10.12 -9.22 0.55
N ASN A 81 -9.23 -10.17 0.25
CA ASN A 81 -7.83 -9.91 -0.05
C ASN A 81 -7.64 -8.94 -1.23
N SER A 82 -8.44 -9.07 -2.29
CA SER A 82 -8.42 -8.11 -3.41
C SER A 82 -8.87 -6.71 -2.98
N SER A 83 -9.85 -6.60 -2.09
CA SER A 83 -10.31 -5.31 -1.56
C SER A 83 -9.25 -4.66 -0.66
N ASP A 84 -8.59 -5.46 0.16
CA ASP A 84 -7.56 -4.99 1.09
C ASP A 84 -6.32 -4.49 0.33
N ASP A 85 -5.93 -5.12 -0.79
CA ASP A 85 -4.85 -4.63 -1.66
C ASP A 85 -5.16 -3.25 -2.26
N ASP A 86 -6.38 -3.09 -2.77
CA ASP A 86 -6.86 -1.82 -3.30
C ASP A 86 -6.87 -0.72 -2.22
N GLU A 87 -7.28 -1.03 -0.99
CA GLU A 87 -7.26 -0.08 0.12
C GLU A 87 -5.84 0.37 0.48
N VAL A 88 -4.91 -0.58 0.63
CA VAL A 88 -3.50 -0.31 0.94
C VAL A 88 -2.86 0.53 -0.15
N ARG A 89 -3.08 0.17 -1.43
CA ARG A 89 -2.58 0.95 -2.57
C ARG A 89 -3.13 2.37 -2.56
N ASN A 90 -4.43 2.52 -2.29
CA ASN A 90 -5.08 3.83 -2.24
C ASN A 90 -4.55 4.69 -1.09
N GLU A 91 -4.34 4.13 0.10
CA GLU A 91 -3.83 4.86 1.24
C GLU A 91 -2.37 5.29 1.03
N VAL A 92 -1.52 4.41 0.50
CA VAL A 92 -0.13 4.76 0.13
C VAL A 92 -0.12 5.93 -0.86
N GLN A 93 -0.96 5.89 -1.91
CA GLN A 93 -1.07 7.00 -2.86
C GLN A 93 -1.58 8.31 -2.23
N ARG A 94 -2.50 8.25 -1.24
CA ARG A 94 -2.93 9.44 -0.49
C ARG A 94 -1.78 10.03 0.33
N GLN A 95 -0.99 9.19 0.99
CA GLN A 95 0.15 9.64 1.80
C GLN A 95 1.26 10.24 0.94
N HIS A 96 1.58 9.63 -0.22
CA HIS A 96 2.50 10.22 -1.19
C HIS A 96 2.04 11.62 -1.62
N ARG A 97 0.76 11.80 -1.97
CA ARG A 97 0.23 13.12 -2.37
C ARG A 97 0.36 14.19 -1.28
N ARG A 98 0.15 13.80 -0.01
CA ARG A 98 0.32 14.70 1.14
C ARG A 98 1.78 15.10 1.30
N LEU A 99 2.69 14.13 1.26
CA LEU A 99 4.13 14.37 1.36
C LEU A 99 4.62 15.28 0.22
N PHE A 100 4.25 15.00 -1.04
CA PHE A 100 4.61 15.85 -2.18
C PHE A 100 4.12 17.29 -2.04
N SER A 101 2.91 17.50 -1.51
CA SER A 101 2.38 18.85 -1.28
C SER A 101 3.16 19.61 -0.20
N GLU A 102 3.62 18.91 0.84
CA GLU A 102 4.46 19.50 1.88
C GLU A 102 5.89 19.74 1.39
N GLU A 103 6.45 18.85 0.58
CA GLU A 103 7.73 19.01 -0.10
C GLU A 103 7.73 20.24 -1.01
N ASP A 104 6.75 20.38 -1.90
CA ASP A 104 6.63 21.51 -2.81
C ASP A 104 6.58 22.83 -2.04
N ARG A 105 5.81 22.87 -0.95
CA ARG A 105 5.75 24.03 -0.05
C ARG A 105 7.11 24.35 0.58
N LEU A 106 7.85 23.34 1.00
CA LEU A 106 9.20 23.51 1.56
C LEU A 106 10.20 23.99 0.51
N TYR A 107 10.14 23.46 -0.71
CA TYR A 107 10.95 23.93 -1.84
C TYR A 107 10.66 25.39 -2.17
N GLN A 108 9.39 25.80 -2.24
CA GLN A 108 8.99 27.19 -2.45
C GLN A 108 9.53 28.11 -1.34
N GLN A 109 9.45 27.70 -0.07
CA GLN A 109 10.04 28.47 1.04
C GLN A 109 11.56 28.61 0.89
N LEU A 110 12.24 27.58 0.40
CA LEU A 110 13.68 27.58 0.22
C LEU A 110 14.10 28.53 -0.91
N ILE A 111 13.33 28.58 -2.01
CA ILE A 111 13.51 29.56 -3.10
C ILE A 111 13.35 30.98 -2.56
N ILE A 112 12.23 31.28 -1.91
CA ILE A 112 11.95 32.61 -1.34
C ILE A 112 13.05 33.04 -0.36
N THR A 113 13.51 32.11 0.50
CA THR A 113 14.58 32.39 1.48
C THR A 113 15.90 32.73 0.81
N ARG A 114 16.23 32.07 -0.31
CA ARG A 114 17.46 32.35 -1.08
C ARG A 114 17.37 33.68 -1.82
N GLU A 115 16.25 33.94 -2.49
CA GLU A 115 16.02 35.21 -3.20
C GLU A 115 16.08 36.41 -2.24
N ALA A 116 15.49 36.30 -1.05
CA ALA A 116 15.57 37.33 -0.02
C ALA A 116 17.02 37.60 0.43
N LYS A 117 17.82 36.55 0.66
CA LYS A 117 19.25 36.70 1.00
C LYS A 117 20.06 37.35 -0.13
N GLU A 118 19.77 37.00 -1.39
CA GLU A 118 20.45 37.60 -2.53
C GLU A 118 20.14 39.09 -2.68
N LEU A 119 18.89 39.49 -2.48
CA LEU A 119 18.48 40.90 -2.50
C LEU A 119 19.14 41.70 -1.38
N GLU A 120 19.23 41.13 -0.18
CA GLU A 120 19.93 41.75 0.95
C GLU A 120 21.43 41.94 0.68
N ASN A 121 22.06 40.98 0.00
CA ASN A 121 23.48 41.05 -0.38
C ASN A 121 23.76 41.99 -1.56
N LYS A 122 22.81 42.20 -2.47
CA LYS A 122 22.93 43.10 -3.64
C LYS A 122 22.55 44.56 -3.34
N GLY A 123 21.89 44.81 -2.20
CA GLY A 123 21.47 46.14 -1.72
C GLY A 123 22.45 46.81 -0.74
N ARG A 124 23.65 46.24 -0.57
CA ARG A 124 24.81 46.82 0.12
C ARG A 124 25.94 47.04 -0.89
#